data_AF-A0A1Y3QZ73-F1
#
_entry.id   AF-A0A1Y3QZ73-F1
#
_cell.length_a   1.000
_cell.length_b   1.000
_cell.length_c   1.000
_cell.angle_alpha   90.00
_cell.angle_beta   90.00
_cell.angle_gamma   90.00
#
_symmetry.space_group_name_H-M   'P 1'
#
loop_
_entity.id
_entity.type
_entity.pdbx_description
1 polymer ?
#
loop_
_entity_poly.entity_id
_entity_poly.type
_entity_poly.pdbx_seq_one_letter_code
_entity_poly.pdbx_strand_id
1 'polypeptide(L)'
;MKRTILITGGAGFIGSHVVRLFVTKYPDYRIVNLDKLTYAGNLANLRDIEERPNYTFVRGDICDFEAMRELFRQYGIDGVIHLAAESHVDRSIRDPFTFARTNVMGTLSLLEAAREYWNGDW
;
A
#
# COMPACT_ATOMS: atom_id res chain seq x y z
N MET A 1 -5.35 -20.58 6.60
CA MET A 1 -6.28 -19.44 6.67
C MET A 1 -6.02 -18.53 5.47
N LYS A 2 -7.07 -18.13 4.76
CA LYS A 2 -6.97 -17.10 3.71
C LYS A 2 -6.78 -15.76 4.44
N ARG A 3 -5.76 -15.00 4.07
CA ARG A 3 -5.51 -13.65 4.60
C ARG A 3 -5.56 -12.63 3.46
N THR A 4 -6.01 -11.42 3.75
CA THR A 4 -5.89 -10.27 2.86
C THR A 4 -4.78 -9.35 3.36
N ILE A 5 -3.74 -9.17 2.53
CA ILE A 5 -2.60 -8.32 2.85
C ILE A 5 -2.65 -7.06 1.99
N LEU A 6 -2.66 -5.90 2.64
CA LEU A 6 -2.47 -4.60 1.99
C LEU A 6 -0.97 -4.33 1.84
N ILE A 7 -0.51 -4.07 0.63
CA ILE A 7 0.85 -3.60 0.35
C ILE A 7 0.74 -2.20 -0.24
N THR A 8 1.28 -1.20 0.45
CA THR A 8 1.28 0.19 -0.05
C THR A 8 2.60 0.52 -0.76
N GLY A 9 2.57 1.35 -1.79
CA GLY A 9 3.76 1.70 -2.57
C GLY A 9 4.22 0.55 -3.47
N GLY A 10 3.34 -0.39 -3.78
CA GLY A 10 3.69 -1.62 -4.47
C GLY A 10 3.99 -1.44 -5.96
N ALA A 11 3.74 -0.28 -6.56
CA ALA A 11 4.20 0.02 -7.93
C ALA A 11 5.64 0.58 -7.96
N GLY A 12 6.24 0.89 -6.80
CA GLY A 12 7.63 1.31 -6.67
C GLY A 12 8.63 0.16 -6.81
N PHE A 13 9.92 0.48 -6.70
CA PHE A 13 11.01 -0.49 -6.86
C PHE A 13 10.89 -1.67 -5.89
N ILE A 14 11.08 -1.45 -4.58
CA ILE A 14 11.00 -2.52 -3.58
C ILE A 14 9.58 -3.09 -3.51
N GLY A 15 8.57 -2.22 -3.53
CA GLY A 15 7.17 -2.61 -3.42
C GLY A 15 6.76 -3.64 -4.47
N SER A 16 7.18 -3.49 -5.72
CA SER A 16 6.80 -4.42 -6.79
C SER A 16 7.38 -5.82 -6.61
N HIS A 17 8.60 -5.93 -6.06
CA HIS A 17 9.20 -7.22 -5.71
C HIS A 17 8.46 -7.89 -4.55
N VAL A 18 8.04 -7.13 -3.53
CA VAL A 18 7.26 -7.65 -2.40
C VAL A 18 5.89 -8.11 -2.86
N VAL A 19 5.18 -7.31 -3.67
CA VAL A 19 3.89 -7.69 -4.26
C VAL A 19 4.02 -8.99 -5.05
N ARG A 20 4.99 -9.05 -5.99
CA ARG A 20 5.24 -10.26 -6.80
C ARG A 20 5.51 -11.49 -5.93
N LEU A 21 6.38 -11.35 -4.92
CA LEU A 21 6.69 -12.42 -3.98
C LEU A 21 5.42 -12.92 -3.27
N PHE A 22 4.59 -12.02 -2.75
CA PHE A 22 3.40 -12.42 -2.00
C PHE A 22 2.35 -13.07 -2.88
N VAL A 23 2.10 -12.51 -4.07
CA VAL A 23 1.16 -13.06 -5.05
C VAL A 23 1.55 -14.48 -5.47
N THR A 24 2.85 -14.74 -5.65
CA THR A 24 3.37 -16.04 -6.11
C THR A 24 3.54 -17.05 -4.99
N LYS A 25 4.02 -16.63 -3.81
CA LYS A 25 4.33 -17.53 -2.69
C LYS A 25 3.08 -17.93 -1.89
N TYR A 26 2.05 -17.08 -1.86
CA TYR A 26 0.83 -17.29 -1.08
C TYR A 26 -0.41 -17.25 -1.98
N PRO A 27 -0.67 -18.29 -2.79
CA PRO A 27 -1.79 -18.30 -3.73
C PRO A 27 -3.17 -18.21 -3.06
N ASP A 28 -3.28 -18.65 -1.80
CA ASP A 28 -4.51 -18.57 -1.02
C ASP A 28 -4.74 -17.20 -0.35
N TYR A 29 -3.78 -16.29 -0.42
CA TYR A 29 -3.88 -14.95 0.15
C TYR A 29 -4.33 -13.97 -0.91
N ARG A 30 -5.18 -13.02 -0.54
CA ARG A 30 -5.52 -11.88 -1.38
C ARG A 30 -4.51 -10.75 -1.15
N ILE A 31 -3.90 -10.26 -2.21
CA ILE A 31 -2.90 -9.18 -2.17
C ILE A 31 -3.51 -7.92 -2.77
N VAL A 32 -3.72 -6.91 -1.93
CA VAL A 32 -4.20 -5.59 -2.34
C VAL A 32 -3.01 -4.65 -2.44
N ASN A 33 -2.65 -4.23 -3.65
CA ASN A 33 -1.60 -3.26 -3.89
C ASN A 33 -2.18 -1.85 -4.01
N LEU A 34 -1.89 -0.99 -3.04
CA LEU A 34 -2.27 0.42 -3.06
C LEU A 34 -1.09 1.28 -3.50
N ASP A 35 -1.26 2.10 -4.54
CA ASP A 35 -0.24 3.08 -4.95
C ASP A 35 -0.87 4.35 -5.51
N LYS A 36 -0.25 5.50 -5.24
CA LYS A 36 -0.69 6.80 -5.77
C LYS A 36 -0.23 7.03 -7.22
N LEU A 37 0.74 6.24 -7.69
CA LEU A 37 1.44 6.38 -8.96
C LEU A 37 2.12 7.76 -9.05
N THR A 38 2.94 8.08 -8.06
CA THR A 38 3.81 9.28 -8.09
C THR A 38 5.01 9.04 -9.00
N TYR A 39 6.03 9.89 -8.91
CA TYR A 39 7.20 9.87 -9.79
C TYR A 39 7.94 8.52 -9.85
N ALA A 40 7.86 7.71 -8.79
CA ALA A 40 8.55 6.42 -8.68
C ALA A 40 7.64 5.20 -8.93
N GLY A 41 6.33 5.41 -9.08
CA GLY A 41 5.37 4.32 -9.29
C GLY A 41 5.26 3.96 -10.76
N ASN A 42 5.44 2.68 -11.10
CA ASN A 42 5.31 2.19 -12.47
C ASN A 42 4.61 0.83 -12.52
N LEU A 43 3.40 0.78 -13.09
CA LEU A 43 2.62 -0.45 -13.25
C LEU A 43 3.29 -1.48 -14.17
N ALA A 44 4.21 -1.05 -15.06
CA ALA A 44 4.99 -1.98 -15.86
C ALA A 44 5.82 -2.95 -14.99
N ASN A 45 6.14 -2.56 -13.75
CA ASN A 45 6.85 -3.41 -12.79
C ASN A 45 6.02 -4.64 -12.34
N LEU A 46 4.73 -4.71 -12.67
CA LEU A 46 3.79 -5.73 -12.18
C LEU A 46 3.02 -6.45 -13.30
N ARG A 47 3.34 -6.17 -14.58
CA ARG A 47 2.65 -6.78 -15.73
C ARG A 47 2.61 -8.31 -15.69
N ASP A 48 3.68 -8.93 -15.19
CA ASP A 48 3.78 -10.39 -15.10
C ASP A 48 2.79 -11.03 -14.10
N ILE A 49 2.17 -10.23 -13.22
CA ILE A 49 1.22 -10.69 -12.23
C ILE A 49 -0.14 -9.96 -12.26
N GLU A 50 -0.36 -9.04 -13.19
CA GLU A 50 -1.53 -8.15 -13.16
C GLU A 50 -2.88 -8.89 -13.32
N GLU A 51 -2.86 -10.05 -13.99
CA GLU A 51 -4.04 -10.90 -14.20
C GLU A 51 -4.17 -12.04 -13.17
N ARG A 52 -3.33 -12.06 -12.13
CA ARG A 52 -3.40 -13.11 -11.11
C ARG A 52 -4.70 -12.97 -10.30
N PRO A 53 -5.46 -14.07 -10.08
CA PRO A 53 -6.79 -13.99 -9.45
C PRO A 53 -6.76 -13.52 -8.00
N ASN A 54 -5.60 -13.62 -7.35
CA ASN A 54 -5.39 -13.21 -5.97
C ASN A 54 -4.75 -11.82 -5.84
N TYR A 55 -4.53 -11.12 -6.96
CA TYR A 55 -3.97 -9.78 -6.99
C TYR A 55 -5.04 -8.73 -7.28
N THR A 56 -4.96 -7.57 -6.62
CA THR A 56 -5.82 -6.42 -6.91
C THR A 56 -5.02 -5.14 -6.78
N PHE A 57 -5.03 -4.31 -7.83
CA PHE A 57 -4.45 -2.97 -7.78
C PHE A 57 -5.52 -1.95 -7.39
N VAL A 58 -5.19 -1.06 -6.47
CA VAL A 58 -6.01 0.09 -6.09
C VAL A 58 -5.15 1.34 -6.23
N ARG A 59 -5.63 2.30 -7.04
CA ARG A 59 -5.00 3.61 -7.09
C ARG A 59 -5.55 4.47 -5.95
N GLY A 60 -4.68 4.98 -5.10
CA GLY A 60 -5.10 5.82 -3.98
C GLY A 60 -3.95 6.47 -3.23
N ASP A 61 -4.27 7.44 -2.38
CA ASP A 61 -3.33 8.15 -1.54
C ASP A 61 -3.49 7.70 -0.09
N ILE A 62 -2.40 7.30 0.56
CA ILE A 62 -2.40 6.93 1.98
C ILE A 62 -2.78 8.11 2.88
N CYS A 63 -2.63 9.35 2.42
CA CYS A 63 -3.06 10.54 3.15
C CYS A 63 -4.58 10.75 3.15
N ASP A 64 -5.34 10.01 2.32
CA ASP A 64 -6.80 10.04 2.34
C ASP A 64 -7.34 9.03 3.35
N PHE A 65 -7.54 9.50 4.59
CA PHE A 65 -7.98 8.66 5.69
C PHE A 65 -9.32 7.97 5.44
N GLU A 66 -10.26 8.66 4.83
CA GLU A 66 -11.59 8.11 4.55
C GLU A 66 -11.51 7.00 3.50
N ALA A 67 -10.69 7.19 2.46
CA ALA A 67 -10.41 6.15 1.48
C ALA A 67 -9.68 4.95 2.12
N MET A 68 -8.73 5.19 3.04
CA MET A 68 -8.04 4.08 3.74
C MET A 68 -9.02 3.31 4.64
N ARG A 69 -9.88 4.01 5.37
CA ARG A 69 -10.90 3.37 6.20
C ARG A 69 -11.85 2.49 5.37
N GLU A 70 -12.29 2.97 4.22
CA GLU A 70 -13.13 2.19 3.32
C GLU A 70 -12.36 1.02 2.70
N LEU A 71 -11.09 1.22 2.32
CA LEU A 71 -10.24 0.15 1.79
C LEU A 71 -10.11 -1.03 2.76
N PHE A 72 -9.91 -0.73 4.06
CA PHE A 72 -9.84 -1.74 5.10
C PHE A 72 -11.13 -2.57 5.20
N ARG A 73 -12.29 -1.91 5.18
CA ARG A 73 -13.61 -2.56 5.21
C ARG A 73 -13.91 -3.36 3.95
N GLN A 74 -13.69 -2.77 2.78
CA GLN A 74 -13.99 -3.35 1.47
C GLN A 74 -13.26 -4.67 1.25
N TYR A 75 -11.98 -4.73 1.63
CA TYR A 75 -11.13 -5.89 1.37
C TYR A 75 -10.94 -6.81 2.57
N GLY A 76 -11.38 -6.39 3.75
CA GLY A 76 -11.18 -7.12 5.00
C GLY A 76 -9.69 -7.34 5.27
N ILE A 77 -8.94 -6.24 5.42
CA ILE A 77 -7.47 -6.28 5.53
C ILE A 77 -7.05 -6.91 6.87
N ASP A 78 -6.27 -7.99 6.81
CA ASP A 78 -5.73 -8.70 8.00
C ASP A 78 -4.30 -8.24 8.35
N GLY A 79 -3.63 -7.55 7.44
CA GLY A 79 -2.26 -7.12 7.65
C GLY A 79 -1.78 -6.12 6.61
N VAL A 80 -0.82 -5.29 7.00
CA VAL A 80 -0.28 -4.22 6.16
C VAL A 80 1.23 -4.34 6.04
N ILE A 81 1.74 -4.22 4.81
CA ILE A 81 3.16 -3.98 4.53
C ILE A 81 3.26 -2.57 3.93
N HIS A 82 3.84 -1.64 4.69
CA HIS A 82 3.85 -0.22 4.35
C HIS A 82 5.16 0.21 3.68
N LEU A 83 5.15 0.43 2.35
CA LEU A 83 6.31 0.94 1.60
C LEU A 83 6.03 2.27 0.87
N ALA A 84 4.80 2.78 0.90
CA ALA A 84 4.47 4.06 0.29
C ALA A 84 5.15 5.22 1.04
N ALA A 85 6.04 5.94 0.37
CA ALA A 85 6.74 7.09 0.92
C ALA A 85 7.29 7.99 -0.21
N GLU A 86 7.52 9.25 0.12
CA GLU A 86 8.44 10.11 -0.63
C GLU A 86 9.85 9.91 -0.06
N SER A 87 10.81 9.53 -0.92
CA SER A 87 12.14 9.06 -0.50
C SER A 87 13.32 9.81 -1.11
N HIS A 88 13.09 10.69 -2.10
CA HIS A 88 14.18 11.36 -2.83
C HIS A 88 14.81 12.48 -1.99
N VAL A 89 16.07 12.32 -1.58
CA VAL A 89 16.78 13.23 -0.68
C VAL A 89 16.77 14.69 -1.17
N ASP A 90 17.18 14.96 -2.42
CA ASP A 90 17.23 16.36 -2.88
C ASP A 90 15.85 17.04 -2.91
N ARG A 91 14.78 16.28 -3.12
CA ARG A 91 13.41 16.82 -3.12
C ARG A 91 12.95 17.10 -1.70
N SER A 92 13.37 16.31 -0.71
CA SER A 92 12.99 16.55 0.69
C SER A 92 13.60 17.83 1.24
N ILE A 93 14.78 18.23 0.75
CA ILE A 93 15.41 19.51 1.11
C ILE A 93 14.62 20.69 0.53
N ARG A 94 14.10 20.54 -0.70
CA ARG A 94 13.37 21.62 -1.40
C ARG A 94 11.91 21.75 -0.95
N ASP A 95 11.25 20.64 -0.68
CA ASP A 95 9.86 20.59 -0.24
C ASP A 95 9.67 19.55 0.89
N PRO A 96 10.08 19.91 2.12
CA PRO A 96 9.96 19.02 3.27
C PRO A 96 8.50 18.75 3.68
N PHE A 97 7.57 19.65 3.35
CA PHE A 97 6.16 19.50 3.73
C PHE A 97 5.47 18.38 2.98
N THR A 98 5.77 18.18 1.69
CA THR A 98 5.27 17.03 0.94
C THR A 98 5.76 15.71 1.54
N PHE A 99 7.03 15.65 1.97
CA PHE A 99 7.59 14.47 2.62
C PHE A 99 6.96 14.20 3.99
N ALA A 100 6.79 15.23 4.82
CA ALA A 100 6.12 15.10 6.10
C ALA A 100 4.66 14.66 5.92
N ARG A 101 3.95 15.20 4.92
CA ARG A 101 2.58 14.80 4.60
C ARG A 101 2.50 13.32 4.26
N THR A 102 3.27 12.85 3.29
CA THR A 102 3.21 11.43 2.89
C THR A 102 3.75 10.51 3.98
N ASN A 103 4.93 10.78 4.50
CA ASN A 103 5.65 9.82 5.34
C ASN A 103 5.13 9.83 6.79
N VAL A 104 4.64 10.97 7.30
CA VAL A 104 4.12 11.06 8.68
C VAL A 104 2.60 10.99 8.67
N MET A 105 1.92 11.91 7.97
CA MET A 105 0.45 11.95 8.00
C MET A 105 -0.17 10.75 7.27
N GLY A 106 0.44 10.29 6.17
CA GLY A 106 0.02 9.07 5.48
C GLY A 106 0.19 7.81 6.33
N THR A 107 1.31 7.70 7.07
CA THR A 107 1.52 6.60 8.03
C THR A 107 0.46 6.64 9.13
N LEU A 108 0.20 7.81 9.71
CA LEU A 108 -0.80 7.96 10.76
C LEU A 108 -2.21 7.58 10.27
N SER A 109 -2.57 7.97 9.04
CA SER A 109 -3.83 7.59 8.40
C SER A 109 -4.00 6.07 8.30
N LEU A 110 -2.97 5.33 7.87
CA LEU A 110 -3.00 3.87 7.82
C LEU A 110 -3.11 3.22 9.20
N LEU A 111 -2.35 3.72 10.18
CA LEU A 111 -2.39 3.23 11.56
C LEU A 111 -3.77 3.44 12.19
N GLU A 112 -4.37 4.60 11.96
CA GLU A 112 -5.70 4.92 12.46
C GLU A 112 -6.77 4.07 11.79
N ALA A 113 -6.71 3.88 10.47
CA ALA A 113 -7.65 3.01 9.76
C ALA A 113 -7.54 1.55 10.23
N ALA A 114 -6.31 1.07 10.47
CA ALA A 114 -6.08 -0.25 11.04
C ALA A 114 -6.62 -0.37 12.46
N ARG A 115 -6.39 0.63 13.32
CA ARG A 115 -6.91 0.65 14.69
C ARG A 115 -8.43 0.61 14.73
N GLU A 116 -9.09 1.44 13.91
CA GLU A 116 -10.56 1.48 13.83
C GLU A 116 -11.14 0.16 13.29
N TYR A 117 -10.52 -0.43 12.27
CA TYR A 117 -11.03 -1.65 11.65
C TYR A 117 -10.79 -2.90 12.50
N TRP A 118 -9.58 -3.06 13.05
CA TRP A 118 -9.24 -4.22 13.88
C TRP A 118 -9.82 -4.13 15.29
N ASN A 119 -10.04 -2.92 15.82
CA ASN A 119 -10.77 -2.69 17.07
C ASN A 119 -10.36 -3.58 18.27
N GLY A 120 -9.06 -3.89 18.41
CA GLY A 120 -8.53 -4.77 19.46
C GLY A 120 -8.04 -6.13 18.97
N ASP A 121 -8.42 -6.53 17.75
CA ASP A 121 -8.15 -7.83 17.17
C ASP A 121 -6.88 -7.84 16.28
N TRP A 122 -5.76 -7.33 16.80
CA TRP A 122 -4.45 -7.26 16.11
C TRP A 122 -3.43 -8.30 16.60
#